data_AF-A0A917E9C6-F1
#
_entry.id   AF-A0A917E9C6-F1
#
_cell.length_a   1.000
_cell.length_b   1.000
_cell.length_c   1.000
_cell.angle_alpha   90.00
_cell.angle_beta   90.00
_cell.angle_gamma   90.00
#
_symmetry.space_group_name_H-M   'P 1'
#
loop_
_entity.id
_entity.type
_entity.pdbx_description
1 polymer ?
#
loop_
_entity_poly.entity_id
_entity_poly.type
_entity_poly.pdbx_seq_one_letter_code
_entity_poly.pdbx_strand_id
1 'polypeptide(L)'
;MYLPEPVMTLHAPDDPHFSPDLTEPELEQLLDVIREAAEMATGAAASAVLVNSDLTGGLKPGVSIVPEGPLGRALRDFATQDSGGTGTADTPRTRLGTPYRIRQLQLHGTDYRLLGLPLTAQDSVSGGVLCFAFRADDWQGDQTIDICRRLAHVAELLWSGHESVADLTYEVVSLTNRTARLQRIAEIDVLTQLENPASFENKASALLDSGLQGAAFVVIDIDHFKLVNDLYGHQFGDMYLKTIAKALRTNLPDISVVGRLGGDEFGVLTPLPPGGRAYLDGLLSRCRSGIQRATALLGKPDLGHVSIGASQYPDHGTTYSQLFEMADAALYAAKDSGRSISTVFHPRRHDRYNNSELGKQFLSAVKRDDILPHFQPVVDLSDGTCTGFEVLARWRDSRGRNLPPSEFSAIFRDHSMAEKMTRTIMHRAFRDYAATIAPTGAPMRLALNVTFFDLMNPEFAFEVQSAVADTGFDWSRLTIEVTEQTMLGEQSGQIFRSLDELRARGASVALDDFGTGYGGLRHLAHWPIDLIKIDKYFVDNLTTGNRDLAVLESIVAMCRNLGHAVIAEGIETAQQVTVLRNIGCHYGQGYLFDQPLAGEALASYRTRYDLG
;
A
#
# COMPACT_ATOMS: atom_id res chain seq x y z
N MET A 1 0.87 -36.76 19.77
CA MET A 1 1.70 -37.98 19.71
C MET A 1 2.33 -37.99 18.33
N TYR A 2 3.46 -37.29 18.17
CA TYR A 2 4.23 -37.24 16.92
C TYR A 2 5.46 -38.12 17.11
N LEU A 3 5.64 -39.08 16.22
CA LEU A 3 6.82 -39.96 16.17
C LEU A 3 8.05 -39.13 15.76
N PRO A 4 9.23 -39.38 16.35
CA PRO A 4 10.48 -38.81 15.87
C PRO A 4 10.94 -39.55 14.60
N GLU A 5 11.40 -38.78 13.61
CA GLU A 5 12.07 -39.31 12.41
C GLU A 5 13.42 -39.97 12.77
N PRO A 6 13.89 -40.96 11.98
CA PRO A 6 15.05 -41.74 12.34
C PRO A 6 16.34 -40.94 12.19
N VAL A 7 17.14 -40.90 13.26
CA VAL A 7 18.52 -40.42 13.23
C VAL A 7 19.34 -41.43 12.41
N MET A 8 19.75 -41.03 11.22
CA MET A 8 20.68 -41.81 10.40
C MET A 8 22.07 -41.72 11.05
N THR A 9 22.45 -42.76 11.78
CA THR A 9 23.80 -42.90 12.35
C THR A 9 24.72 -43.45 11.26
N LEU A 10 25.59 -42.61 10.72
CA LEU A 10 26.66 -43.03 9.81
C LEU A 10 27.85 -43.49 10.66
N HIS A 11 28.21 -44.77 10.57
CA HIS A 11 29.50 -45.25 11.06
C HIS A 11 30.60 -44.78 10.10
N ALA A 12 31.62 -44.10 10.63
CA ALA A 12 32.86 -43.87 9.90
C ALA A 12 33.50 -45.23 9.54
N PRO A 13 34.09 -45.40 8.36
CA PRO A 13 34.81 -46.63 8.04
C PRO A 13 36.08 -46.69 8.89
N ASP A 14 36.27 -47.79 9.62
CA ASP A 14 37.54 -48.15 10.27
C ASP A 14 38.58 -48.51 9.17
N ASP A 15 39.07 -47.49 8.44
CA ASP A 15 40.18 -47.63 7.51
C ASP A 15 41.47 -47.08 8.17
N PRO A 16 42.44 -47.95 8.54
CA PRO A 16 43.69 -47.53 9.18
C PRO A 16 44.65 -46.77 8.24
N HIS A 17 44.23 -46.43 7.01
CA HIS A 17 44.99 -45.65 6.04
C HIS A 17 44.50 -44.21 5.82
N PHE A 18 43.50 -43.73 6.57
CA PHE A 18 43.08 -42.32 6.48
C PHE A 18 44.06 -41.41 7.26
N SER A 19 44.93 -40.70 6.54
CA SER A 19 45.80 -39.66 7.10
C SER A 19 45.02 -38.34 7.16
N PRO A 20 44.99 -37.61 8.29
CA PRO A 20 44.15 -36.42 8.47
C PRO A 20 44.79 -35.12 7.95
N ASP A 21 45.89 -35.22 7.22
CA ASP A 21 46.61 -34.06 6.70
C ASP A 21 45.97 -33.60 5.40
N LEU A 22 45.24 -32.47 5.44
CA LEU A 22 44.80 -31.77 4.23
C LEU A 22 46.02 -31.49 3.35
N THR A 23 45.92 -31.85 2.08
CA THR A 23 46.98 -31.51 1.12
C THR A 23 47.00 -29.99 0.90
N GLU A 24 48.18 -29.43 0.60
CA GLU A 24 48.37 -27.99 0.31
C GLU A 24 47.33 -27.42 -0.69
N PRO A 25 46.94 -28.14 -1.79
CA PRO A 25 45.90 -27.68 -2.71
C PRO A 25 44.47 -27.67 -2.15
N GLU A 26 44.14 -28.58 -1.23
CA GLU A 26 42.81 -28.65 -0.60
C GLU A 26 42.64 -27.53 0.43
N LEU A 27 43.73 -27.20 1.12
CA LEU A 27 43.80 -26.07 2.03
C LEU A 27 43.69 -24.73 1.28
N GLU A 28 44.33 -24.61 0.12
CA GLU A 28 44.18 -23.44 -0.76
C GLU A 28 42.74 -23.21 -1.20
N GLN A 29 42.02 -24.26 -1.64
CA GLN A 29 40.62 -24.13 -2.05
C GLN A 29 39.71 -23.70 -0.89
N LEU A 30 39.91 -24.25 0.31
CA LEU A 30 39.10 -23.89 1.48
C LEU A 30 39.37 -22.46 1.93
N LEU A 31 40.62 -22.01 1.91
CA LEU A 31 40.98 -20.63 2.25
C LEU A 31 40.48 -19.63 1.21
N ASP A 32 40.37 -20.01 -0.06
CA ASP A 32 39.76 -19.18 -1.11
C ASP A 32 38.24 -19.05 -0.92
N VAL A 33 37.55 -20.12 -0.51
CA VAL A 33 36.12 -20.05 -0.14
C VAL A 33 35.89 -19.10 1.05
N ILE A 34 36.78 -19.11 2.05
CA ILE A 34 36.70 -18.15 3.17
C ILE A 34 36.93 -16.72 2.67
N ARG A 35 37.87 -16.52 1.73
CA ARG A 35 38.16 -15.22 1.12
C ARG A 35 36.91 -14.67 0.42
N GLU A 36 36.26 -15.47 -0.42
CA GLU A 36 35.03 -15.09 -1.12
C GLU A 36 33.85 -14.85 -0.17
N ALA A 37 33.67 -15.74 0.82
CA ALA A 37 32.63 -15.58 1.83
C ALA A 37 32.86 -14.32 2.68
N ALA A 38 34.12 -13.97 2.95
CA ALA A 38 34.47 -12.77 3.67
C ALA A 38 34.17 -11.50 2.88
N GLU A 39 34.52 -11.46 1.59
CA GLU A 39 34.19 -10.35 0.69
C GLU A 39 32.68 -10.14 0.62
N MET A 40 31.92 -11.22 0.46
CA MET A 40 30.46 -11.16 0.41
C MET A 40 29.82 -10.72 1.74
N ALA A 41 30.33 -11.22 2.87
CA ALA A 41 29.77 -10.91 4.20
C ALA A 41 30.16 -9.52 4.72
N THR A 42 31.28 -8.96 4.27
CA THR A 42 31.82 -7.70 4.79
C THR A 42 31.76 -6.55 3.80
N GLY A 43 31.46 -6.81 2.52
CA GLY A 43 31.51 -5.80 1.45
C GLY A 43 32.94 -5.34 1.12
N ALA A 44 33.96 -6.12 1.50
CA ALA A 44 35.35 -5.78 1.19
C ALA A 44 35.58 -5.71 -0.33
N ALA A 45 36.34 -4.70 -0.77
CA ALA A 45 36.69 -4.55 -2.18
C ALA A 45 37.73 -5.59 -2.63
N ALA A 46 38.50 -6.13 -1.68
CA ALA A 46 39.40 -7.26 -1.86
C ALA A 46 39.78 -7.83 -0.49
N SER A 47 40.08 -9.12 -0.44
CA SER A 47 40.69 -9.76 0.72
C SER A 47 41.86 -10.66 0.30
N ALA A 48 42.81 -10.84 1.20
CA ALA A 48 44.02 -11.62 0.97
C ALA A 48 44.31 -12.50 2.17
N VAL A 49 44.62 -13.77 1.90
CA VAL A 49 45.01 -14.75 2.92
C VAL A 49 46.47 -15.08 2.72
N LEU A 50 47.30 -14.85 3.74
CA LEU A 50 48.70 -15.27 3.73
C LEU A 50 48.98 -16.15 4.94
N VAL A 51 49.42 -17.38 4.68
CA VAL A 51 49.82 -18.33 5.72
C VAL A 51 51.26 -18.78 5.49
N ASN A 52 52.10 -18.64 6.51
CA ASN A 52 53.50 -19.06 6.45
C ASN A 52 53.60 -20.54 6.80
N SER A 53 54.34 -21.31 6.01
CA SER A 53 54.54 -22.75 6.24
C SER A 53 55.69 -23.08 7.20
N ASP A 54 56.63 -22.16 7.46
CA ASP A 54 57.80 -22.44 8.31
C ASP A 54 57.90 -21.49 9.52
N LEU A 55 57.85 -22.07 10.72
CA LEU A 55 58.09 -21.39 12.00
C LEU A 55 59.58 -21.27 12.37
N THR A 56 60.49 -21.67 11.49
CA THR A 56 61.95 -21.60 11.72
C THR A 56 62.70 -21.00 10.53
N GLY A 57 62.63 -19.68 10.38
CA GLY A 57 63.69 -18.90 9.74
C GLY A 57 64.01 -19.18 8.27
N GLY A 58 63.00 -19.12 7.39
CA GLY A 58 63.19 -19.07 5.94
C GLY A 58 62.02 -18.37 5.25
N LEU A 59 62.29 -17.26 4.55
CA LEU A 59 61.27 -16.47 3.84
C LEU A 59 60.75 -17.22 2.59
N LYS A 60 59.75 -18.10 2.76
CA LYS A 60 58.78 -18.47 1.71
C LYS A 60 57.40 -18.70 2.35
N PRO A 61 56.34 -17.98 1.93
CA PRO A 61 54.98 -18.28 2.38
C PRO A 61 54.52 -19.63 1.81
N GLY A 62 53.82 -20.43 2.61
CA GLY A 62 53.31 -21.75 2.21
C GLY A 62 52.05 -21.65 1.37
N VAL A 63 51.11 -20.77 1.76
CA VAL A 63 49.90 -20.48 0.98
C VAL A 63 49.72 -18.96 0.89
N SER A 64 49.59 -18.44 -0.34
CA SER A 64 49.40 -17.00 -0.60
C SER A 64 48.29 -16.76 -1.61
N ILE A 65 47.09 -16.49 -1.10
CA ILE A 65 45.91 -16.16 -1.89
C ILE A 65 45.75 -14.65 -1.86
N VAL A 66 46.24 -13.99 -2.91
CA VAL A 66 46.20 -12.53 -3.03
C VAL A 66 45.61 -12.16 -4.40
N PRO A 67 44.59 -11.30 -4.46
CA PRO A 67 43.99 -10.89 -5.72
C PRO A 67 45.01 -10.17 -6.62
N GLU A 68 44.83 -10.24 -7.93
CA GLU A 68 45.70 -9.54 -8.87
C GLU A 68 45.48 -8.01 -8.83
N GLY A 69 46.50 -7.25 -9.25
CA GLY A 69 46.40 -5.80 -9.42
C GLY A 69 46.95 -4.95 -8.26
N PRO A 70 46.76 -3.62 -8.33
CA PRO A 70 47.38 -2.66 -7.40
C PRO A 70 46.96 -2.85 -5.92
N LEU A 71 45.68 -3.14 -5.68
CA LEU A 71 45.15 -3.33 -4.33
C LEU A 71 45.63 -4.65 -3.71
N GLY A 72 45.72 -5.72 -4.51
CA GLY A 72 46.30 -6.99 -4.08
C GLY A 72 47.78 -6.89 -3.74
N ARG A 73 48.57 -6.14 -4.53
CA ARG A 73 49.97 -5.84 -4.18
C ARG A 73 50.08 -5.10 -2.85
N ALA A 74 49.21 -4.12 -2.62
CA ALA A 74 49.20 -3.39 -1.35
C ALA A 74 48.80 -4.26 -0.15
N LEU A 75 47.86 -5.20 -0.33
CA LEU A 75 47.50 -6.17 0.70
C LEU A 75 48.64 -7.14 1.01
N ARG A 76 49.37 -7.60 -0.01
CA ARG A 76 50.57 -8.43 0.16
C ARG A 76 51.64 -7.69 0.95
N ASP A 77 51.97 -6.46 0.55
CA ASP A 77 52.96 -5.64 1.24
C ASP A 77 52.56 -5.37 2.69
N PHE A 78 51.29 -5.11 2.95
CA PHE A 78 50.74 -4.91 4.30
C PHE A 78 50.81 -6.18 5.15
N ALA A 79 50.60 -7.36 4.54
CA ALA A 79 50.69 -8.64 5.21
C ALA A 79 52.15 -9.00 5.59
N THR A 80 53.11 -8.77 4.68
CA THR A 80 54.52 -9.16 4.83
C THR A 80 55.40 -8.15 5.56
N GLN A 81 54.91 -6.93 5.81
CA GLN A 81 55.64 -5.95 6.63
C GLN A 81 55.82 -6.50 8.05
N ASP A 82 57.09 -6.63 8.43
CA ASP A 82 57.62 -7.33 9.60
C ASP A 82 56.81 -7.07 10.88
N SER A 83 56.53 -8.15 11.60
CA SER A 83 55.85 -8.24 12.90
C SER A 83 56.69 -7.65 14.04
N GLY A 84 57.27 -6.47 13.82
CA GLY A 84 57.93 -5.67 14.84
C GLY A 84 56.88 -5.09 15.81
N GLY A 85 56.34 -5.95 16.68
CA GLY A 85 55.53 -5.53 17.82
C GLY A 85 54.15 -6.19 17.96
N THR A 86 54.00 -7.50 17.78
CA THR A 86 52.80 -8.21 18.29
C THR A 86 52.75 -8.32 19.83
N GLY A 87 53.57 -7.53 20.54
CA GLY A 87 53.66 -7.52 22.00
C GLY A 87 53.89 -6.14 22.65
N THR A 88 53.67 -5.02 21.94
CA THR A 88 53.72 -3.69 22.58
C THR A 88 52.34 -3.30 23.11
N ALA A 89 52.30 -2.58 24.24
CA ALA A 89 51.06 -2.21 24.95
C ALA A 89 50.07 -1.33 24.13
N ASP A 90 50.50 -0.79 22.98
CA ASP A 90 49.75 0.13 22.11
C ASP A 90 49.07 -0.51 20.89
N THR A 91 49.12 -1.85 20.73
CA THR A 91 48.43 -2.50 19.60
C THR A 91 46.91 -2.55 19.85
N PRO A 92 46.05 -2.05 18.94
CA PRO A 92 44.62 -2.07 19.13
C PRO A 92 44.10 -3.51 19.15
N ARG A 93 43.13 -3.76 20.04
CA ARG A 93 42.56 -5.08 20.28
C ARG A 93 41.06 -5.07 20.05
N THR A 94 40.52 -6.18 19.55
CA THR A 94 39.08 -6.39 19.46
C THR A 94 38.46 -6.47 20.86
N ARG A 95 37.12 -6.47 20.96
CA ARG A 95 36.42 -6.63 22.25
C ARG A 95 36.77 -7.93 22.99
N LEU A 96 37.28 -8.94 22.28
CA LEU A 96 37.75 -10.21 22.85
C LEU A 96 39.27 -10.25 23.08
N GLY A 97 39.96 -9.11 22.94
CA GLY A 97 41.38 -9.00 23.24
C GLY A 97 42.32 -9.40 22.09
N THR A 98 41.82 -9.79 20.92
CA THR A 98 42.66 -10.16 19.76
C THR A 98 43.34 -8.92 19.17
N PRO A 99 44.67 -8.90 19.00
CA PRO A 99 45.36 -7.78 18.37
C PRO A 99 45.02 -7.71 16.87
N TYR A 100 44.91 -6.50 16.31
CA TYR A 100 44.74 -6.29 14.87
C TYR A 100 45.57 -5.10 14.38
N ARG A 101 45.84 -5.07 13.07
CA ARG A 101 46.51 -3.94 12.39
C ARG A 101 45.50 -3.25 11.49
N ILE A 102 45.52 -1.93 11.46
CA ILE A 102 44.73 -1.15 10.50
C ILE A 102 45.61 -0.08 9.83
N ARG A 103 45.46 0.11 8.53
CA ARG A 103 46.19 1.11 7.75
C ARG A 103 45.29 1.76 6.71
N GLN A 104 45.30 3.08 6.63
CA GLN A 104 44.68 3.79 5.51
C GLN A 104 45.62 3.85 4.31
N LEU A 105 45.06 3.67 3.12
CA LEU A 105 45.79 3.69 1.86
C LEU A 105 44.93 4.34 0.79
N GLN A 106 45.50 5.29 0.04
CA GLN A 106 44.85 5.85 -1.13
C GLN A 106 45.46 5.22 -2.39
N LEU A 107 44.61 4.63 -3.24
CA LEU A 107 45.01 4.03 -4.51
C LEU A 107 44.13 4.58 -5.62
N HIS A 108 44.75 5.19 -6.64
CA HIS A 108 44.07 5.74 -7.81
C HIS A 108 42.87 6.66 -7.47
N GLY A 109 43.01 7.48 -6.42
CA GLY A 109 41.96 8.42 -5.98
C GLY A 109 40.83 7.80 -5.16
N THR A 110 40.90 6.52 -4.82
CA THR A 110 39.97 5.86 -3.89
C THR A 110 40.68 5.60 -2.56
N ASP A 111 40.02 5.94 -1.46
CA ASP A 111 40.51 5.70 -0.11
C ASP A 111 40.11 4.30 0.38
N TYR A 112 41.09 3.56 0.89
CA TYR A 112 40.93 2.22 1.43
C TYR A 112 41.38 2.15 2.88
N ARG A 113 40.77 1.23 3.63
CA ARG A 113 41.22 0.77 4.95
C ARG A 113 41.62 -0.69 4.85
N LEU A 114 42.90 -0.95 5.13
CA LEU A 114 43.46 -2.28 5.21
C LEU A 114 43.37 -2.76 6.67
N LEU A 115 42.76 -3.91 6.90
CA LEU A 115 42.68 -4.57 8.20
C LEU A 115 43.49 -5.87 8.15
N GLY A 116 44.31 -6.14 9.15
CA GLY A 116 45.12 -7.34 9.26
C GLY A 116 44.90 -8.02 10.60
N LEU A 117 44.55 -9.30 10.58
CA LEU A 117 44.28 -10.12 11.76
C LEU A 117 45.30 -11.28 11.78
N PRO A 118 46.08 -11.43 12.85
CA PRO A 118 47.01 -12.55 12.96
C PRO A 118 46.24 -13.87 13.08
N LEU A 119 46.80 -14.92 12.48
CA LEU A 119 46.37 -16.30 12.67
C LEU A 119 47.37 -16.97 13.62
N THR A 120 46.87 -17.41 14.76
CA THR A 120 47.65 -18.08 15.81
C THR A 120 47.57 -19.60 15.68
N ALA A 121 48.73 -20.25 15.69
CA ALA A 121 48.82 -21.70 15.79
C ALA A 121 48.87 -22.14 17.27
N GLN A 122 48.64 -23.44 17.52
CA GLN A 122 48.48 -24.05 18.85
C GLN A 122 49.57 -23.71 19.89
N ASP A 123 50.78 -23.33 19.45
CA ASP A 123 51.92 -23.01 20.32
C ASP A 123 52.20 -21.51 20.51
N SER A 124 51.20 -20.64 20.26
CA SER A 124 51.32 -19.18 20.43
C SER A 124 52.35 -18.50 19.51
N VAL A 125 52.78 -19.16 18.44
CA VAL A 125 53.60 -18.57 17.38
C VAL A 125 52.69 -18.16 16.22
N SER A 126 52.80 -16.92 15.76
CA SER A 126 51.98 -16.37 14.67
C SER A 126 52.30 -17.10 13.36
N GLY A 127 51.39 -17.98 12.91
CA GLY A 127 51.57 -18.80 11.71
C GLY A 127 51.09 -18.14 10.41
N GLY A 128 50.36 -17.03 10.48
CA GLY A 128 49.88 -16.32 9.28
C GLY A 128 49.16 -15.01 9.60
N VAL A 129 48.65 -14.35 8.55
CA VAL A 129 47.82 -13.15 8.68
C VAL A 129 46.71 -13.17 7.64
N LEU A 130 45.49 -12.82 8.08
CA LEU A 130 44.35 -12.60 7.20
C LEU A 130 44.15 -11.09 7.02
N CYS A 131 44.17 -10.63 5.78
CA CYS A 131 44.08 -9.21 5.44
C CYS A 131 42.84 -8.88 4.60
N PHE A 132 42.25 -7.73 4.86
CA PHE A 132 41.06 -7.22 4.18
C PHE A 132 41.30 -5.79 3.71
N ALA A 133 40.79 -5.43 2.54
CA ALA A 133 40.75 -4.07 2.03
C ALA A 133 39.30 -3.61 1.85
N PHE A 134 38.92 -2.58 2.59
CA PHE A 134 37.61 -1.93 2.51
C PHE A 134 37.75 -0.59 1.82
N ARG A 135 36.79 -0.20 0.98
CA ARG A 135 36.67 1.22 0.62
C ARG A 135 36.28 2.00 1.88
N ALA A 136 36.74 3.25 1.98
CA ALA A 136 36.47 4.08 3.16
C ALA A 136 34.96 4.26 3.42
N ASP A 137 34.15 4.33 2.36
CA ASP A 137 32.69 4.50 2.43
C ASP A 137 31.98 3.25 2.99
N ASP A 138 32.56 2.06 2.81
CA ASP A 138 31.98 0.77 3.23
C ASP A 138 32.41 0.35 4.64
N TRP A 139 33.28 1.14 5.29
CA TRP A 139 33.81 0.81 6.61
C TRP A 139 32.83 1.13 7.74
N GLN A 140 32.36 0.11 8.47
CA GLN A 140 31.39 0.25 9.56
C GLN A 140 32.00 0.17 10.98
N GLY A 141 33.32 0.35 11.11
CA GLY A 141 33.96 0.38 12.43
C GLY A 141 34.06 -0.98 13.11
N ASP A 142 33.75 -1.03 14.41
CA ASP A 142 33.86 -2.24 15.24
C ASP A 142 33.12 -3.45 14.67
N GLN A 143 31.97 -3.25 14.01
CA GLN A 143 31.16 -4.31 13.44
C GLN A 143 31.89 -5.05 12.32
N THR A 144 32.56 -4.31 11.42
CA THR A 144 33.39 -4.89 10.35
C THR A 144 34.55 -5.69 10.94
N ILE A 145 35.21 -5.16 11.98
CA ILE A 145 36.33 -5.82 12.66
C ILE A 145 35.89 -7.13 13.33
N ASP A 146 34.72 -7.15 13.97
CA ASP A 146 34.20 -8.36 14.63
C ASP A 146 33.83 -9.47 13.64
N ILE A 147 33.28 -9.12 12.47
CA ILE A 147 33.00 -10.10 11.40
C ILE A 147 34.31 -10.65 10.83
N CYS A 148 35.27 -9.78 10.51
CA CYS A 148 36.59 -10.18 10.01
C CYS A 148 37.33 -11.08 11.00
N ARG A 149 37.21 -10.84 12.31
CA ARG A 149 37.80 -11.68 13.36
C ARG A 149 37.16 -13.06 13.43
N ARG A 150 35.84 -13.17 13.26
CA ARG A 150 35.18 -14.49 13.21
C ARG A 150 35.71 -15.30 12.03
N LEU A 151 35.91 -14.66 10.87
CA LEU A 151 36.46 -15.30 9.68
C LEU A 151 37.94 -15.70 9.87
N ALA A 152 38.75 -14.84 10.50
CA ALA A 152 40.12 -15.19 10.88
C ALA A 152 40.17 -16.40 11.82
N HIS A 153 39.23 -16.51 12.75
CA HIS A 153 39.13 -17.67 13.63
C HIS A 153 38.73 -18.96 12.89
N VAL A 154 37.85 -18.88 11.88
CA VAL A 154 37.55 -20.03 11.01
C VAL A 154 38.80 -20.46 10.23
N ALA A 155 39.59 -19.50 9.73
CA ALA A 155 40.85 -19.80 9.05
C ALA A 155 41.89 -20.44 10.01
N GLU A 156 41.98 -20.00 11.28
CA GLU A 156 42.80 -20.67 12.31
C GLU A 156 42.37 -22.11 12.57
N LEU A 157 41.06 -22.36 12.65
CA LEU A 157 40.52 -23.70 12.93
C LEU A 157 40.76 -24.67 11.77
N LEU A 158 40.68 -24.18 10.53
CA LEU A 158 41.00 -24.98 9.34
C LEU A 158 42.49 -25.28 9.22
N TRP A 159 43.33 -24.32 9.60
CA TRP A 159 44.79 -24.51 9.63
C TRP A 159 45.24 -25.49 10.72
N SER A 160 44.52 -25.58 11.85
CA SER A 160 44.89 -26.44 13.00
C SER A 160 44.37 -27.89 12.91
N GLY A 161 43.72 -28.28 11.81
CA GLY A 161 43.50 -29.70 11.47
C GLY A 161 42.56 -30.49 12.38
N HIS A 162 41.57 -29.87 13.03
CA HIS A 162 40.60 -30.61 13.85
C HIS A 162 39.31 -31.00 13.10
N GLU A 163 38.81 -32.21 13.42
CA GLU A 163 37.63 -32.98 12.97
C GLU A 163 36.27 -32.27 12.76
N SER A 164 36.16 -30.94 12.71
CA SER A 164 34.86 -30.24 12.66
C SER A 164 34.70 -29.27 11.49
N VAL A 165 35.36 -29.54 10.36
CA VAL A 165 35.15 -28.77 9.10
C VAL A 165 33.69 -28.82 8.65
N ALA A 166 32.99 -29.95 8.87
CA ALA A 166 31.59 -30.14 8.48
C ALA A 166 30.59 -29.31 9.31
N ASP A 167 30.80 -29.18 10.62
CA ASP A 167 29.90 -28.41 11.49
C ASP A 167 30.06 -26.89 11.29
N LEU A 168 31.27 -26.42 10.99
CA LEU A 168 31.56 -25.01 10.72
C LEU A 168 31.14 -24.57 9.31
N THR A 169 31.30 -25.42 8.29
CA THR A 169 30.71 -25.14 6.96
C THR A 169 29.19 -25.14 7.05
N TYR A 170 28.58 -26.04 7.83
CA TYR A 170 27.15 -25.99 8.10
C TYR A 170 26.74 -24.69 8.80
N GLU A 171 27.51 -24.20 9.78
CA GLU A 171 27.18 -22.97 10.50
C GLU A 171 27.35 -21.71 9.63
N VAL A 172 28.41 -21.61 8.81
CA VAL A 172 28.62 -20.50 7.86
C VAL A 172 27.57 -20.53 6.75
N VAL A 173 27.30 -21.69 6.15
CA VAL A 173 26.23 -21.84 5.14
C VAL A 173 24.86 -21.57 5.77
N SER A 174 24.62 -21.97 7.02
CA SER A 174 23.39 -21.68 7.78
C SER A 174 23.25 -20.19 8.09
N LEU A 175 24.34 -19.49 8.43
CA LEU A 175 24.35 -18.04 8.63
C LEU A 175 24.13 -17.31 7.31
N THR A 176 24.84 -17.65 6.24
CA THR A 176 24.64 -17.06 4.90
C THR A 176 23.23 -17.31 4.38
N ASN A 177 22.71 -18.53 4.53
CA ASN A 177 21.33 -18.85 4.21
C ASN A 177 20.35 -18.13 5.12
N ARG A 178 20.63 -17.92 6.41
CA ARG A 178 19.80 -17.13 7.32
C ARG A 178 19.82 -15.66 6.94
N THR A 179 20.96 -15.07 6.59
CA THR A 179 21.08 -13.66 6.19
C THR A 179 20.39 -13.43 4.85
N ALA A 180 20.63 -14.29 3.85
CA ALA A 180 19.93 -14.27 2.58
C ALA A 180 18.42 -14.53 2.74
N ARG A 181 18.03 -15.41 3.68
CA ARG A 181 16.62 -15.64 4.04
C ARG A 181 16.02 -14.47 4.80
N LEU A 182 16.76 -13.77 5.64
CA LEU A 182 16.32 -12.59 6.38
C LEU A 182 16.16 -11.38 5.44
N GLN A 183 17.08 -11.19 4.48
CA GLN A 183 16.92 -10.24 3.38
C GLN A 183 15.73 -10.61 2.48
N ARG A 184 15.61 -11.88 2.09
CA ARG A 184 14.47 -12.37 1.30
C ARG A 184 13.13 -12.23 2.04
N ILE A 185 13.09 -12.42 3.36
CA ILE A 185 11.89 -12.18 4.20
C ILE A 185 11.57 -10.68 4.28
N ALA A 186 12.58 -9.81 4.26
CA ALA A 186 12.38 -8.36 4.24
C ALA A 186 11.95 -7.81 2.87
N GLU A 187 12.06 -8.59 1.79
CA GLU A 187 11.74 -8.19 0.42
C GLU A 187 10.46 -8.84 -0.15
N ILE A 188 9.98 -9.94 0.44
CA ILE A 188 8.87 -10.73 -0.11
C ILE A 188 7.62 -10.62 0.77
N ASP A 189 6.44 -10.53 0.14
CA ASP A 189 5.16 -10.66 0.82
C ASP A 189 4.96 -12.11 1.26
N VAL A 190 4.89 -12.32 2.58
CA VAL A 190 4.86 -13.66 3.21
C VAL A 190 3.68 -14.51 2.75
N LEU A 191 2.56 -13.88 2.36
CA LEU A 191 1.35 -14.59 1.96
C LEU A 191 1.45 -15.10 0.52
N THR A 192 1.81 -14.22 -0.41
CA THR A 192 1.76 -14.46 -1.86
C THR A 192 3.10 -14.90 -2.45
N GLN A 193 4.19 -14.75 -1.70
CA GLN A 193 5.56 -15.01 -2.14
C GLN A 193 6.02 -14.15 -3.33
N LEU A 194 5.32 -13.04 -3.58
CA LEU A 194 5.69 -11.97 -4.53
C LEU A 194 6.56 -10.92 -3.85
N GLU A 195 7.11 -9.99 -4.62
CA GLU A 195 7.78 -8.82 -4.04
C GLU A 195 6.81 -8.06 -3.13
N ASN A 196 7.28 -7.66 -1.95
CA ASN A 196 6.53 -6.74 -1.09
C ASN A 196 6.58 -5.30 -1.67
N PRO A 197 5.83 -4.34 -1.12
CA PRO A 197 5.71 -3.01 -1.73
C PRO A 197 7.05 -2.30 -1.90
N ALA A 198 7.92 -2.34 -0.89
CA ALA A 198 9.23 -1.69 -0.93
C ALA A 198 10.18 -2.35 -1.93
N SER A 199 10.23 -3.69 -1.95
CA SER A 199 11.06 -4.43 -2.91
C SER A 199 10.58 -4.27 -4.35
N PHE A 200 9.26 -4.28 -4.55
CA PHE A 200 8.66 -4.06 -5.86
C PHE A 200 9.06 -2.69 -6.41
N GLU A 201 8.94 -1.61 -5.63
CA GLU A 201 9.34 -0.27 -6.03
C GLU A 201 10.83 -0.19 -6.38
N ASN A 202 11.70 -0.75 -5.54
CA ASN A 202 13.14 -0.78 -5.77
C ASN A 202 13.51 -1.52 -7.05
N LYS A 203 12.98 -2.74 -7.25
CA LYS A 203 13.25 -3.56 -8.44
C LYS A 203 12.65 -2.95 -9.71
N ALA A 204 11.46 -2.37 -9.61
CA ALA A 204 10.83 -1.68 -10.73
C ALA A 204 11.64 -0.45 -11.14
N SER A 205 12.10 0.36 -10.18
CA SER A 205 12.96 1.52 -10.45
C SER A 205 14.28 1.11 -11.10
N ALA A 206 14.97 0.10 -10.54
CA ALA A 206 16.20 -0.42 -11.12
C ALA A 206 16.01 -0.95 -12.56
N LEU A 207 14.87 -1.58 -12.83
CA LEU A 207 14.53 -2.07 -14.18
C LEU A 207 14.27 -0.90 -15.15
N LEU A 208 13.61 0.18 -14.71
CA LEU A 208 13.43 1.40 -15.53
C LEU A 208 14.79 2.07 -15.83
N ASP A 209 15.67 2.13 -14.83
CA ASP A 209 17.01 2.74 -14.95
C ASP A 209 17.98 1.93 -15.83
N SER A 210 17.64 0.67 -16.13
CA SER A 210 18.44 -0.20 -17.01
C SER A 210 18.48 0.21 -18.49
N GLY A 211 17.74 1.27 -18.86
CA GLY A 211 17.71 1.81 -20.24
C GLY A 211 16.75 1.07 -21.17
N LEU A 212 15.64 0.56 -20.63
CA LEU A 212 14.59 -0.07 -21.43
C LEU A 212 14.11 0.85 -22.55
N GLN A 213 13.77 0.29 -23.71
CA GLN A 213 13.18 1.05 -24.82
C GLN A 213 11.67 1.26 -24.63
N GLY A 214 11.02 0.42 -23.82
CA GLY A 214 9.61 0.50 -23.52
C GLY A 214 9.23 -0.48 -22.42
N ALA A 215 8.30 -0.09 -21.55
CA ALA A 215 7.76 -0.94 -20.50
C ALA A 215 6.29 -0.61 -20.23
N ALA A 216 5.57 -1.52 -19.58
CA ALA A 216 4.27 -1.27 -19.01
C ALA A 216 4.32 -1.42 -17.50
N PHE A 217 3.76 -0.43 -16.81
CA PHE A 217 3.45 -0.52 -15.41
C PHE A 217 1.97 -0.85 -15.28
N VAL A 218 1.61 -1.87 -14.49
CA VAL A 218 0.24 -2.35 -14.36
C VAL A 218 -0.11 -2.47 -12.87
N VAL A 219 -1.26 -1.93 -12.50
CA VAL A 219 -1.87 -2.09 -11.17
C VAL A 219 -3.14 -2.93 -11.35
N ILE A 220 -3.30 -3.94 -10.50
CA ILE A 220 -4.38 -4.91 -10.55
C ILE A 220 -5.04 -4.94 -9.18
N ASP A 221 -6.36 -4.82 -9.14
CA ASP A 221 -7.17 -4.87 -7.93
C ASP A 221 -8.24 -5.93 -8.06
N ILE A 222 -8.47 -6.68 -6.98
CA ILE A 222 -9.49 -7.73 -6.95
C ILE A 222 -10.84 -7.10 -6.64
N ASP A 223 -11.77 -7.20 -7.58
CA ASP A 223 -13.11 -6.64 -7.41
C ASP A 223 -13.82 -7.32 -6.23
N HIS A 224 -14.33 -6.50 -5.31
CA HIS A 224 -15.10 -6.96 -4.14
C HIS A 224 -14.36 -7.97 -3.24
N PHE A 225 -13.03 -7.88 -3.08
CA PHE A 225 -12.29 -8.82 -2.22
C PHE A 225 -12.81 -8.90 -0.78
N LYS A 226 -13.26 -7.77 -0.22
CA LYS A 226 -13.88 -7.74 1.12
C LYS A 226 -15.11 -8.65 1.20
N LEU A 227 -15.97 -8.65 0.17
CA LEU A 227 -17.13 -9.55 0.08
C LEU A 227 -16.71 -11.02 0.12
N VAL A 228 -15.61 -11.36 -0.57
CA VAL A 228 -15.06 -12.72 -0.57
C VAL A 228 -14.63 -13.12 0.85
N ASN A 229 -13.99 -12.22 1.60
CA ASN A 229 -13.63 -12.46 2.99
C ASN A 229 -14.85 -12.61 3.89
N ASP A 230 -15.87 -11.78 3.70
CA ASP A 230 -17.07 -11.79 4.54
C ASP A 230 -17.91 -13.06 4.30
N LEU A 231 -17.98 -13.55 3.06
CA LEU A 231 -18.74 -14.77 2.71
C LEU A 231 -18.00 -16.07 3.02
N TYR A 232 -16.69 -16.10 2.79
CA TYR A 232 -15.92 -17.35 2.81
C TYR A 232 -14.82 -17.39 3.88
N GLY A 233 -14.65 -16.31 4.63
CA GLY A 233 -13.67 -16.15 5.69
C GLY A 233 -12.27 -15.76 5.18
N HIS A 234 -11.49 -15.12 6.05
CA HIS A 234 -10.14 -14.65 5.73
C HIS A 234 -9.19 -15.75 5.26
N GLN A 235 -9.31 -16.98 5.76
CA GLN A 235 -8.50 -18.11 5.29
C GLN A 235 -8.74 -18.42 3.81
N PHE A 236 -9.98 -18.26 3.34
CA PHE A 236 -10.30 -18.40 1.93
C PHE A 236 -9.78 -17.22 1.11
N GLY A 237 -9.90 -15.99 1.63
CA GLY A 237 -9.30 -14.80 1.02
C GLY A 237 -7.79 -14.93 0.83
N ASP A 238 -7.08 -15.46 1.82
CA ASP A 238 -5.65 -15.76 1.74
C ASP A 238 -5.32 -16.77 0.63
N MET A 239 -6.12 -17.82 0.49
CA MET A 239 -5.98 -18.80 -0.59
C MET A 239 -6.28 -18.17 -1.96
N TYR A 240 -7.25 -17.27 -2.03
CA TYR A 240 -7.62 -16.54 -3.23
C TYR A 240 -6.49 -15.62 -3.70
N LEU A 241 -5.89 -14.84 -2.78
CA LEU A 241 -4.71 -14.01 -3.04
C LEU A 241 -3.53 -14.83 -3.57
N LYS A 242 -3.23 -15.97 -2.93
CA LYS A 242 -2.18 -16.91 -3.39
C LYS A 242 -2.43 -17.44 -4.80
N THR A 243 -3.69 -17.74 -5.12
CA THR A 243 -4.08 -18.25 -6.44
C THR A 243 -3.87 -17.21 -7.52
N ILE A 244 -4.24 -15.95 -7.25
CA ILE A 244 -4.04 -14.83 -8.15
C ILE A 244 -2.55 -14.54 -8.35
N ALA A 245 -1.77 -14.52 -7.27
CA ALA A 245 -0.33 -14.33 -7.33
C ALA A 245 0.36 -15.36 -8.23
N LYS A 246 -0.01 -16.64 -8.10
CA LYS A 246 0.49 -17.71 -8.97
C LYS A 246 0.06 -17.53 -10.42
N ALA A 247 -1.19 -17.13 -10.65
CA ALA A 247 -1.70 -16.87 -12.00
C ALA A 247 -0.93 -15.73 -12.68
N LEU A 248 -0.65 -14.64 -11.96
CA LEU A 248 0.16 -13.52 -12.47
C LEU A 248 1.56 -13.98 -12.86
N ARG A 249 2.29 -14.65 -11.97
CA ARG A 249 3.63 -15.17 -12.28
C ARG A 249 3.65 -16.08 -13.50
N THR A 250 2.60 -16.88 -13.71
CA THR A 250 2.56 -17.86 -14.81
C THR A 250 2.24 -17.21 -16.17
N ASN A 251 1.56 -16.06 -16.19
CA ASN A 251 1.11 -15.42 -17.43
C ASN A 251 1.99 -14.24 -17.87
N LEU A 252 2.96 -13.85 -17.04
CA LEU A 252 3.89 -12.75 -17.29
C LEU A 252 5.27 -13.28 -17.73
N PRO A 253 6.02 -12.51 -18.56
CA PRO A 253 7.41 -12.85 -18.88
C PRO A 253 8.29 -12.92 -17.62
N ASP A 254 9.30 -13.80 -17.61
CA ASP A 254 10.22 -13.99 -16.47
C ASP A 254 10.99 -12.72 -16.08
N ILE A 255 11.21 -11.82 -17.04
CA ILE A 255 11.87 -10.51 -16.84
C ILE A 255 10.96 -9.48 -16.14
N SER A 256 9.70 -9.82 -15.87
CA SER A 256 8.75 -8.91 -15.22
C SER A 256 8.95 -8.90 -13.72
N VAL A 257 8.86 -7.72 -13.12
CA VAL A 257 8.79 -7.57 -11.67
C VAL A 257 7.32 -7.64 -11.26
N VAL A 258 6.99 -8.49 -10.28
CA VAL A 258 5.62 -8.70 -9.81
C VAL A 258 5.58 -8.62 -8.30
N GLY A 259 4.74 -7.74 -7.77
CA GLY A 259 4.62 -7.49 -6.33
C GLY A 259 3.18 -7.41 -5.86
N ARG A 260 2.99 -7.54 -4.55
CA ARG A 260 1.73 -7.21 -3.86
C ARG A 260 1.92 -5.86 -3.18
N LEU A 261 1.12 -4.87 -3.56
CA LEU A 261 1.25 -3.48 -3.09
C LEU A 261 0.60 -3.27 -1.72
N GLY A 262 -0.38 -4.10 -1.40
CA GLY A 262 -1.10 -4.08 -0.12
C GLY A 262 -2.51 -4.62 -0.31
N GLY A 263 -3.13 -5.16 0.75
CA GLY A 263 -4.51 -5.65 0.68
C GLY A 263 -4.75 -6.62 -0.49
N ASP A 264 -5.60 -6.22 -1.42
CA ASP A 264 -6.01 -6.89 -2.65
C ASP A 264 -5.36 -6.35 -3.93
N GLU A 265 -4.35 -5.49 -3.81
CA GLU A 265 -3.66 -4.84 -4.93
C GLU A 265 -2.33 -5.52 -5.29
N PHE A 266 -2.10 -5.65 -6.60
CA PHE A 266 -0.88 -6.21 -7.19
C PHE A 266 -0.28 -5.23 -8.20
N GLY A 267 1.06 -5.17 -8.22
CA GLY A 267 1.84 -4.37 -9.16
C GLY A 267 2.63 -5.26 -10.11
N VAL A 268 2.74 -4.83 -11.37
CA VAL A 268 3.58 -5.46 -12.39
C VAL A 268 4.34 -4.39 -13.15
N LEU A 269 5.66 -4.55 -13.28
CA LEU A 269 6.45 -3.85 -14.29
C LEU A 269 6.99 -4.89 -15.28
N THR A 270 6.65 -4.72 -16.56
CA THR A 270 7.04 -5.64 -17.63
C THR A 270 7.62 -4.86 -18.81
N PRO A 271 8.79 -5.24 -19.34
CA PRO A 271 9.29 -4.70 -20.59
C PRO A 271 8.32 -4.96 -21.75
N LEU A 272 8.24 -4.02 -22.69
CA LEU A 272 7.42 -4.13 -23.90
C LEU A 272 8.32 -4.23 -25.15
N PRO A 273 7.97 -5.08 -26.13
CA PRO A 273 8.64 -5.10 -27.42
C PRO A 273 8.24 -3.88 -28.29
N PRO A 274 8.97 -3.61 -29.39
CA PRO A 274 8.59 -2.60 -30.38
C PRO A 274 7.17 -2.84 -30.91
N GLY A 275 6.36 -1.77 -31.03
CA GLY A 275 4.91 -1.88 -31.32
C GLY A 275 4.04 -2.14 -30.07
N GLY A 276 4.60 -1.86 -28.89
CA GLY A 276 4.19 -2.36 -27.57
C GLY A 276 2.74 -2.23 -27.14
N ARG A 277 1.91 -1.41 -27.78
CA ARG A 277 0.50 -1.26 -27.37
C ARG A 277 -0.34 -2.52 -27.63
N ALA A 278 -0.27 -3.09 -28.83
CA ALA A 278 -1.01 -4.32 -29.14
C ALA A 278 -0.55 -5.50 -28.27
N TYR A 279 0.75 -5.55 -27.97
CA TYR A 279 1.32 -6.54 -27.05
C TYR A 279 0.79 -6.35 -25.63
N LEU A 280 0.75 -5.11 -25.13
CA LEU A 280 0.20 -4.77 -23.82
C LEU A 280 -1.27 -5.17 -23.71
N ASP A 281 -2.12 -4.79 -24.66
CA ASP A 281 -3.54 -5.15 -24.64
C ASP A 281 -3.73 -6.69 -24.61
N GLY A 282 -2.92 -7.42 -25.38
CA GLY A 282 -2.88 -8.88 -25.34
C GLY A 282 -2.41 -9.44 -23.99
N LEU A 283 -1.40 -8.83 -23.36
CA LEU A 283 -0.89 -9.22 -22.05
C LEU A 283 -1.94 -9.03 -20.95
N LEU A 284 -2.60 -7.86 -20.91
CA LEU A 284 -3.66 -7.56 -19.93
C LEU A 284 -4.83 -8.56 -20.06
N SER A 285 -5.24 -8.85 -21.29
CA SER A 285 -6.27 -9.86 -21.57
C SER A 285 -5.87 -11.27 -21.10
N ARG A 286 -4.60 -11.67 -21.34
CA ARG A 286 -4.07 -12.94 -20.85
C ARG A 286 -4.02 -13.01 -19.32
N CYS A 287 -3.56 -11.96 -18.65
CA CYS A 287 -3.52 -11.90 -17.20
C CYS A 287 -4.91 -12.04 -16.60
N ARG A 288 -5.89 -11.25 -17.06
CA ARG A 288 -7.28 -11.34 -16.59
C ARG A 288 -7.87 -12.73 -16.80
N SER A 289 -7.73 -13.27 -18.01
CA SER A 289 -8.25 -14.61 -18.33
C SER A 289 -7.53 -15.71 -17.54
N GLY A 290 -6.23 -15.55 -17.28
CA GLY A 290 -5.41 -16.45 -16.48
C GLY A 290 -5.84 -16.47 -15.03
N ILE A 291 -6.12 -15.31 -14.45
CA ILE A 291 -6.69 -15.16 -13.11
C ILE A 291 -8.05 -15.86 -13.05
N GLN A 292 -8.99 -15.52 -13.93
CA GLN A 292 -10.32 -16.14 -13.96
C GLN A 292 -10.27 -17.67 -14.02
N ARG A 293 -9.41 -18.24 -14.87
CA ARG A 293 -9.23 -19.70 -14.96
C ARG A 293 -8.66 -20.29 -13.67
N ALA A 294 -7.65 -19.66 -13.08
CA ALA A 294 -7.01 -20.16 -11.86
C ALA A 294 -7.99 -20.14 -10.68
N THR A 295 -8.81 -19.09 -10.57
CA THR A 295 -9.73 -18.89 -9.45
C THR A 295 -10.99 -19.72 -9.58
N ALA A 296 -11.41 -20.07 -10.80
CA ALA A 296 -12.49 -21.04 -11.03
C ALA A 296 -12.19 -22.42 -10.41
N LEU A 297 -10.92 -22.80 -10.26
CA LEU A 297 -10.51 -24.05 -9.61
C LEU A 297 -10.75 -24.06 -8.09
N LEU A 298 -11.07 -22.92 -7.48
CA LEU A 298 -11.41 -22.82 -6.05
C LEU A 298 -12.85 -23.27 -5.74
N GLY A 299 -13.63 -23.65 -6.77
CA GLY A 299 -14.94 -24.27 -6.60
C GLY A 299 -16.04 -23.33 -6.11
N LYS A 300 -15.86 -22.02 -6.26
CA LYS A 300 -16.88 -21.01 -5.97
C LYS A 300 -17.35 -20.33 -7.25
N PRO A 301 -18.66 -20.18 -7.46
CA PRO A 301 -19.17 -19.37 -8.55
C PRO A 301 -18.78 -17.90 -8.34
N ASP A 302 -18.53 -17.19 -9.42
CA ASP A 302 -18.35 -15.72 -9.44
C ASP A 302 -17.03 -15.16 -8.85
N LEU A 303 -15.95 -15.96 -8.85
CA LEU A 303 -14.58 -15.49 -8.55
C LEU A 303 -13.78 -15.14 -9.81
N GLY A 304 -12.71 -14.35 -9.63
CA GLY A 304 -11.75 -14.01 -10.69
C GLY A 304 -11.97 -12.66 -11.35
N HIS A 305 -12.85 -11.84 -10.78
CA HIS A 305 -13.10 -10.48 -11.22
C HIS A 305 -11.99 -9.56 -10.72
N VAL A 306 -11.28 -8.94 -11.65
CA VAL A 306 -10.20 -8.00 -11.37
C VAL A 306 -10.31 -6.78 -12.29
N SER A 307 -10.13 -5.61 -11.70
CA SER A 307 -9.96 -4.36 -12.44
C SER A 307 -8.47 -4.12 -12.65
N ILE A 308 -8.08 -3.70 -13.86
CA ILE A 308 -6.67 -3.52 -14.23
C ILE A 308 -6.45 -2.14 -14.82
N GLY A 309 -5.49 -1.40 -14.27
CA GLY A 309 -4.98 -0.14 -14.81
C GLY A 309 -3.56 -0.31 -15.32
N ALA A 310 -3.22 0.28 -16.47
CA ALA A 310 -1.87 0.22 -17.01
C ALA A 310 -1.37 1.58 -17.50
N SER A 311 -0.07 1.85 -17.37
CA SER A 311 0.63 2.97 -17.99
C SER A 311 1.86 2.48 -18.77
N GLN A 312 2.42 3.32 -19.64
CA GLN A 312 3.48 2.94 -20.57
C GLN A 312 4.68 3.85 -20.38
N TYR A 313 5.86 3.25 -20.24
CA TYR A 313 7.13 3.96 -20.28
C TYR A 313 7.63 4.04 -21.73
N PRO A 314 8.18 5.19 -22.17
CA PRO A 314 8.32 6.45 -21.43
C PRO A 314 7.11 7.40 -21.56
N ASP A 315 6.10 7.04 -22.37
CA ASP A 315 5.03 7.94 -22.79
C ASP A 315 4.18 8.54 -21.64
N HIS A 316 3.99 7.79 -20.57
CA HIS A 316 3.16 8.16 -19.41
C HIS A 316 4.00 8.49 -18.17
N GLY A 317 5.34 8.50 -18.28
CA GLY A 317 6.24 8.77 -17.17
C GLY A 317 7.60 8.08 -17.35
N THR A 318 8.62 8.65 -16.73
CA THR A 318 9.99 8.12 -16.76
C THR A 318 10.45 7.56 -15.42
N THR A 319 9.67 7.73 -14.35
CA THR A 319 9.96 7.21 -13.01
C THR A 319 8.86 6.26 -12.53
N TYR A 320 9.19 5.43 -11.53
CA TYR A 320 8.24 4.54 -10.86
C TYR A 320 6.97 5.30 -10.43
N SER A 321 7.13 6.39 -9.69
CA SER A 321 6.00 7.12 -9.11
C SER A 321 5.06 7.71 -10.17
N GLN A 322 5.61 8.25 -11.27
CA GLN A 322 4.80 8.79 -12.38
C GLN A 322 4.01 7.68 -13.07
N LEU A 323 4.66 6.55 -13.36
CA LEU A 323 4.02 5.42 -14.02
C LEU A 323 2.95 4.77 -13.14
N PHE A 324 3.25 4.60 -11.84
CA PHE A 324 2.30 4.11 -10.85
C PHE A 324 1.05 5.00 -10.80
N GLU A 325 1.23 6.32 -10.71
CA GLU A 325 0.12 7.27 -10.65
C GLU A 325 -0.79 7.21 -11.89
N MET A 326 -0.19 7.13 -13.09
CA MET A 326 -0.98 7.00 -14.32
C MET A 326 -1.70 5.64 -14.41
N ALA A 327 -1.06 4.56 -13.92
CA ALA A 327 -1.67 3.24 -13.89
C ALA A 327 -2.82 3.17 -12.87
N ASP A 328 -2.69 3.81 -11.70
CA ASP A 328 -3.76 3.92 -10.72
C ASP A 328 -4.96 4.74 -11.24
N ALA A 329 -4.70 5.87 -11.92
CA ALA A 329 -5.76 6.63 -12.58
C ALA A 329 -6.53 5.79 -13.62
N ALA A 330 -5.82 4.95 -14.38
CA ALA A 330 -6.43 4.02 -15.33
C ALA A 330 -7.19 2.89 -14.64
N LEU A 331 -6.70 2.39 -13.51
CA LEU A 331 -7.38 1.38 -12.69
C LEU A 331 -8.70 1.93 -12.14
N TYR A 332 -8.68 3.17 -11.65
CA TYR A 332 -9.89 3.81 -11.18
C TYR A 332 -10.91 4.02 -12.31
N ALA A 333 -10.45 4.45 -13.49
CA ALA A 333 -11.30 4.54 -14.67
C ALA A 333 -11.92 3.17 -15.05
N ALA A 334 -11.18 2.07 -14.87
CA ALA A 334 -11.70 0.72 -15.03
C ALA A 334 -12.81 0.38 -14.03
N LYS A 335 -12.61 0.75 -12.75
CA LYS A 335 -13.62 0.55 -11.69
C LYS A 335 -14.89 1.36 -11.95
N ASP A 336 -14.74 2.62 -12.35
CA ASP A 336 -15.86 3.54 -12.66
C ASP A 336 -16.65 3.09 -13.90
N SER A 337 -15.97 2.49 -14.88
CA SER A 337 -16.60 2.00 -16.13
C SER A 337 -17.28 0.62 -15.99
N GLY A 338 -17.48 0.12 -14.77
CA GLY A 338 -18.20 -1.14 -14.50
C GLY A 338 -17.36 -2.29 -13.94
N ARG A 339 -16.09 -2.05 -13.58
CA ARG A 339 -15.15 -3.06 -13.01
C ARG A 339 -14.88 -4.23 -13.97
N SER A 340 -14.00 -5.16 -13.57
CA SER A 340 -13.68 -6.38 -14.32
C SER A 340 -13.15 -6.15 -15.75
N ILE A 341 -12.57 -4.98 -15.99
CA ILE A 341 -11.98 -4.57 -17.27
C ILE A 341 -10.53 -4.14 -17.09
N SER A 342 -9.80 -4.13 -18.21
CA SER A 342 -8.46 -3.58 -18.28
C SER A 342 -8.47 -2.26 -19.05
N THR A 343 -7.92 -1.22 -18.44
CA THR A 343 -7.81 0.11 -19.02
C THR A 343 -6.36 0.53 -19.03
N VAL A 344 -5.86 0.96 -20.19
CA VAL A 344 -4.57 1.65 -20.26
C VAL A 344 -4.79 3.14 -20.22
N PHE A 345 -3.95 3.84 -19.48
CA PHE A 345 -3.98 5.28 -19.31
C PHE A 345 -4.00 5.99 -20.66
N HIS A 346 -4.79 7.07 -20.71
CA HIS A 346 -4.88 7.95 -21.85
C HIS A 346 -5.14 9.36 -21.29
N PRO A 347 -4.21 10.31 -21.44
CA PRO A 347 -4.28 11.62 -20.76
C PRO A 347 -5.66 12.28 -20.89
N ARG A 348 -6.12 12.51 -22.13
CA ARG A 348 -7.41 13.19 -22.37
C ARG A 348 -8.66 12.52 -21.79
N ARG A 349 -8.60 11.23 -21.45
CA ARG A 349 -9.76 10.47 -20.93
C ARG A 349 -9.66 10.24 -19.43
N HIS A 350 -8.44 10.09 -18.91
CA HIS A 350 -8.21 9.62 -17.56
C HIS A 350 -7.52 10.65 -16.65
N ASP A 351 -7.14 11.84 -17.15
CA ASP A 351 -6.55 12.91 -16.33
C ASP A 351 -7.43 13.31 -15.12
N ARG A 352 -8.77 13.21 -15.24
CA ARG A 352 -9.69 13.47 -14.11
C ARG A 352 -9.58 12.47 -12.95
N TYR A 353 -8.97 11.32 -13.19
CA TYR A 353 -8.72 10.30 -12.17
C TYR A 353 -7.29 10.37 -11.62
N ASN A 354 -6.45 11.28 -12.12
CA ASN A 354 -5.12 11.53 -11.60
C ASN A 354 -5.20 12.39 -10.32
N ASN A 355 -4.88 11.78 -9.18
CA ASN A 355 -5.03 12.42 -7.86
C ASN A 355 -4.16 13.67 -7.68
N SER A 356 -2.90 13.70 -8.12
CA SER A 356 -2.03 14.86 -7.84
C SER A 356 -2.42 16.09 -8.66
N GLU A 357 -2.76 15.90 -9.93
CA GLU A 357 -3.15 16.98 -10.82
C GLU A 357 -4.54 17.50 -10.45
N LEU A 358 -5.49 16.59 -10.17
CA LEU A 358 -6.80 16.96 -9.65
C LEU A 358 -6.67 17.70 -8.31
N GLY A 359 -5.76 17.29 -7.44
CA GLY A 359 -5.47 17.97 -6.18
C GLY A 359 -4.98 19.42 -6.36
N LYS A 360 -4.04 19.66 -7.28
CA LYS A 360 -3.58 21.02 -7.60
C LYS A 360 -4.71 21.89 -8.17
N GLN A 361 -5.53 21.30 -9.05
CA GLN A 361 -6.67 21.98 -9.64
C GLN A 361 -7.72 22.31 -8.58
N PHE A 362 -7.98 21.38 -7.65
CA PHE A 362 -8.92 21.57 -6.54
C PHE A 362 -8.46 22.69 -5.62
N LEU A 363 -7.20 22.68 -5.19
CA LEU A 363 -6.64 23.76 -4.36
C LEU A 363 -6.72 25.14 -5.06
N SER A 364 -6.58 25.17 -6.38
CA SER A 364 -6.75 26.40 -7.16
C SER A 364 -8.21 26.81 -7.26
N ALA A 365 -9.13 25.86 -7.46
CA ALA A 365 -10.56 26.09 -7.53
C ALA A 365 -11.13 26.62 -6.19
N VAL A 366 -10.69 26.08 -5.06
CA VAL A 366 -11.04 26.59 -3.73
C VAL A 366 -10.62 28.05 -3.57
N LYS A 367 -9.42 28.43 -4.03
CA LYS A 367 -8.95 29.83 -3.98
C LYS A 367 -9.73 30.78 -4.89
N ARG A 368 -10.39 30.26 -5.92
CA ARG A 368 -11.19 31.05 -6.89
C ARG A 368 -12.69 31.00 -6.60
N ASP A 369 -13.12 30.41 -5.49
CA ASP A 369 -14.54 30.18 -5.18
C ASP A 369 -15.28 29.41 -6.31
N ASP A 370 -14.60 28.47 -6.96
CA ASP A 370 -15.17 27.62 -8.02
C ASP A 370 -15.81 26.33 -7.48
N ILE A 371 -15.71 26.09 -6.17
CA ILE A 371 -16.40 25.01 -5.47
C ILE A 371 -17.70 25.58 -4.90
N LEU A 372 -18.83 25.15 -5.47
CA LEU A 372 -20.14 25.74 -5.27
C LEU A 372 -21.13 24.72 -4.71
N PRO A 373 -21.96 25.08 -3.72
CA PRO A 373 -23.08 24.27 -3.32
C PRO A 373 -24.21 24.41 -4.35
N HIS A 374 -24.83 23.28 -4.67
CA HIS A 374 -26.15 23.22 -5.24
C HIS A 374 -27.12 22.65 -4.19
N PHE A 375 -28.40 23.03 -4.28
CA PHE A 375 -29.41 22.74 -3.29
C PHE A 375 -30.52 21.92 -3.93
N GLN A 376 -30.61 20.64 -3.58
CA GLN A 376 -31.69 19.79 -4.07
C GLN A 376 -32.86 19.77 -3.09
N PRO A 377 -34.09 20.11 -3.51
CA PRO A 377 -35.24 20.17 -2.61
C PRO A 377 -35.62 18.81 -2.00
N VAL A 378 -35.95 18.82 -0.71
CA VAL A 378 -36.56 17.71 0.03
C VAL A 378 -38.02 18.06 0.31
N VAL A 379 -38.93 17.20 -0.14
CA VAL A 379 -40.37 17.45 -0.18
C VAL A 379 -41.11 16.54 0.80
N ASP A 380 -42.02 17.11 1.59
CA ASP A 380 -42.99 16.34 2.38
C ASP A 380 -44.01 15.69 1.44
N LEU A 381 -44.03 14.35 1.44
CA LEU A 381 -44.89 13.60 0.54
C LEU A 381 -46.37 13.62 0.96
N SER A 382 -46.69 14.10 2.17
CA SER A 382 -48.08 14.21 2.62
C SER A 382 -48.82 15.34 1.89
N ASP A 383 -48.17 16.48 1.69
CA ASP A 383 -48.80 17.71 1.22
C ASP A 383 -48.04 18.44 0.08
N GLY A 384 -46.83 17.99 -0.25
CA GLY A 384 -45.98 18.54 -1.31
C GLY A 384 -45.14 19.73 -0.87
N THR A 385 -45.10 20.09 0.42
CA THR A 385 -44.34 21.24 0.91
C THR A 385 -42.84 20.97 0.87
N CYS A 386 -42.05 21.94 0.39
CA CYS A 386 -40.60 21.88 0.50
C CYS A 386 -40.19 22.08 1.96
N THR A 387 -39.44 21.12 2.53
CA THR A 387 -39.01 21.15 3.95
C THR A 387 -37.56 21.54 4.13
N GLY A 388 -36.77 21.55 3.07
CA GLY A 388 -35.35 21.83 3.13
C GLY A 388 -34.62 21.43 1.85
N PHE A 389 -33.30 21.40 1.93
CA PHE A 389 -32.44 21.07 0.80
C PHE A 389 -31.28 20.17 1.21
N GLU A 390 -30.94 19.23 0.35
CA GLU A 390 -29.63 18.58 0.38
C GLU A 390 -28.60 19.46 -0.32
N VAL A 391 -27.44 19.63 0.33
CA VAL A 391 -26.31 20.38 -0.22
C VAL A 391 -25.41 19.43 -1.00
N LEU A 392 -25.32 19.67 -2.31
CA LEU A 392 -24.54 18.89 -3.25
C LEU A 392 -23.37 19.72 -3.79
N ALA A 393 -22.15 19.21 -3.64
CA ALA A 393 -20.97 19.87 -4.18
C ALA A 393 -20.99 19.91 -5.71
N ARG A 394 -20.62 21.05 -6.29
CA ARG A 394 -20.31 21.22 -7.72
C ARG A 394 -18.98 21.92 -7.87
N TRP A 395 -18.19 21.45 -8.84
CA TRP A 395 -16.94 22.10 -9.18
C TRP A 395 -17.07 22.76 -10.55
N ARG A 396 -17.04 24.09 -10.57
CA ARG A 396 -16.99 24.87 -11.80
C ARG A 396 -15.62 24.76 -12.48
N ASP A 397 -15.56 24.12 -13.64
CA ASP A 397 -14.33 23.99 -14.42
C ASP A 397 -13.95 25.31 -15.11
N SER A 398 -12.77 25.35 -15.74
CA SER A 398 -12.28 26.53 -16.47
C SER A 398 -13.13 26.93 -17.69
N ARG A 399 -14.03 26.06 -18.13
CA ARG A 399 -14.99 26.30 -19.22
C ARG A 399 -16.36 26.74 -18.70
N GLY A 400 -16.51 26.87 -17.38
CA GLY A 400 -17.75 27.27 -16.72
C GLY A 400 -18.77 26.15 -16.53
N ARG A 401 -18.39 24.88 -16.73
CA ARG A 401 -19.29 23.74 -16.49
C ARG A 401 -19.25 23.35 -15.01
N ASN A 402 -20.40 23.06 -14.44
CA ASN A 402 -20.51 22.55 -13.07
C ASN A 402 -20.39 21.02 -13.07
N LEU A 403 -19.20 20.53 -12.74
CA LEU A 403 -18.91 19.11 -12.61
C LEU A 403 -19.63 18.55 -11.37
N PRO A 404 -20.26 17.37 -11.46
CA PRO A 404 -20.81 16.65 -10.31
C PRO A 404 -19.71 15.88 -9.53
N PRO A 405 -19.96 15.46 -8.28
CA PRO A 405 -18.98 14.74 -7.45
C PRO A 405 -18.37 13.50 -8.09
N SER A 406 -19.12 12.78 -8.94
CA SER A 406 -18.61 11.63 -9.68
C SER A 406 -17.47 11.97 -10.65
N GLU A 407 -17.37 13.21 -11.12
CA GLU A 407 -16.28 13.65 -12.01
C GLU A 407 -15.01 14.07 -11.26
N PHE A 408 -15.06 14.25 -9.94
CA PHE A 408 -13.91 14.58 -9.10
C PHE A 408 -13.83 13.69 -7.84
N SER A 409 -14.35 12.47 -7.93
CA SER A 409 -14.46 11.52 -6.83
C SER A 409 -13.12 11.20 -6.15
N ALA A 410 -12.03 11.30 -6.89
CA ALA A 410 -10.65 11.20 -6.41
C ALA A 410 -10.33 12.14 -5.23
N ILE A 411 -10.96 13.32 -5.17
CA ILE A 411 -10.78 14.28 -4.06
C ILE A 411 -11.20 13.70 -2.71
N PHE A 412 -12.21 12.82 -2.69
CA PHE A 412 -12.70 12.22 -1.45
C PHE A 412 -11.83 11.08 -0.92
N ARG A 413 -10.76 10.69 -1.64
CA ARG A 413 -9.80 9.67 -1.20
C ARG A 413 -8.66 10.25 -0.37
N ASP A 414 -8.32 11.52 -0.59
CA ASP A 414 -7.33 12.22 0.22
C ASP A 414 -8.04 12.92 1.39
N HIS A 415 -7.67 12.55 2.62
CA HIS A 415 -8.24 13.12 3.85
C HIS A 415 -8.26 14.66 3.87
N SER A 416 -7.17 15.31 3.47
CA SER A 416 -6.97 16.75 3.56
C SER A 416 -7.79 17.50 2.51
N MET A 417 -7.99 16.86 1.35
CA MET A 417 -8.81 17.43 0.28
C MET A 417 -10.30 17.20 0.55
N ALA A 418 -10.66 16.02 1.05
CA ALA A 418 -12.03 15.70 1.48
C ALA A 418 -12.51 16.67 2.57
N GLU A 419 -11.75 16.82 3.66
CA GLU A 419 -12.09 17.76 4.74
C GLU A 419 -12.19 19.21 4.24
N LYS A 420 -11.26 19.61 3.36
CA LYS A 420 -11.28 20.95 2.76
C LYS A 420 -12.48 21.16 1.84
N MET A 421 -12.92 20.14 1.12
CA MET A 421 -14.13 20.17 0.29
C MET A 421 -15.36 20.38 1.18
N THR A 422 -15.52 19.55 2.23
CA THR A 422 -16.61 19.65 3.20
C THR A 422 -16.67 21.05 3.81
N ARG A 423 -15.53 21.57 4.28
CA ARG A 423 -15.45 22.91 4.86
C ARG A 423 -15.83 24.01 3.87
N THR A 424 -15.32 23.94 2.64
CA THR A 424 -15.58 24.94 1.60
C THR A 424 -17.07 24.98 1.24
N ILE A 425 -17.68 23.81 1.05
CA ILE A 425 -19.10 23.68 0.74
C ILE A 425 -19.97 24.12 1.92
N MET A 426 -19.65 23.70 3.14
CA MET A 426 -20.38 24.07 4.36
C MET A 426 -20.48 25.59 4.54
N HIS A 427 -19.34 26.29 4.54
CA HIS A 427 -19.34 27.75 4.73
C HIS A 427 -20.10 28.47 3.63
N ARG A 428 -19.96 28.01 2.38
CA ARG A 428 -20.68 28.61 1.25
C ARG A 428 -22.18 28.36 1.36
N ALA A 429 -22.59 27.14 1.70
CA ALA A 429 -23.98 26.76 1.83
C ALA A 429 -24.69 27.54 2.95
N PHE A 430 -24.05 27.67 4.12
CA PHE A 430 -24.61 28.45 5.23
C PHE A 430 -24.71 29.94 4.90
N ARG A 431 -23.73 30.49 4.17
CA ARG A 431 -23.81 31.87 3.68
C ARG A 431 -24.96 32.07 2.70
N ASP A 432 -25.07 31.20 1.69
CA ASP A 432 -26.12 31.32 0.67
C ASP A 432 -27.51 31.15 1.32
N TYR A 433 -27.65 30.25 2.30
CA TYR A 433 -28.87 30.11 3.11
C TYR A 433 -29.18 31.35 3.94
N ALA A 434 -28.19 31.91 4.65
CA ALA A 434 -28.37 33.11 5.46
C ALA A 434 -28.77 34.32 4.61
N ALA A 435 -28.25 34.42 3.38
CA ALA A 435 -28.57 35.49 2.45
C ALA A 435 -29.97 35.36 1.81
N THR A 436 -30.45 34.14 1.60
CA THR A 436 -31.65 33.90 0.76
C THR A 436 -32.83 33.31 1.54
N ILE A 437 -32.60 32.26 2.33
CA ILE A 437 -33.66 31.52 3.03
C ILE A 437 -33.97 32.13 4.38
N ALA A 438 -32.95 32.47 5.19
CA ALA A 438 -33.17 33.02 6.53
C ALA A 438 -34.09 34.27 6.56
N PRO A 439 -34.00 35.23 5.61
CA PRO A 439 -34.89 36.39 5.57
C PRO A 439 -36.36 36.05 5.32
N THR A 440 -36.65 34.89 4.73
CA THR A 440 -38.03 34.44 4.49
C THR A 440 -38.74 33.99 5.77
N GLY A 441 -37.98 33.71 6.83
CA GLY A 441 -38.49 33.12 8.08
C GLY A 441 -38.93 31.66 7.97
N ALA A 442 -38.84 31.04 6.78
CA ALA A 442 -39.23 29.65 6.57
C ALA A 442 -38.32 28.70 7.36
N PRO A 443 -38.84 27.65 8.01
CA PRO A 443 -38.08 26.71 8.83
C PRO A 443 -37.36 25.64 7.99
N MET A 444 -36.64 26.05 6.94
CA MET A 444 -36.00 25.11 6.01
C MET A 444 -34.79 24.43 6.61
N ARG A 445 -34.68 23.11 6.42
CA ARG A 445 -33.50 22.33 6.80
C ARG A 445 -32.42 22.39 5.71
N LEU A 446 -31.16 22.25 6.10
CA LEU A 446 -30.07 21.94 5.20
C LEU A 446 -29.41 20.63 5.60
N ALA A 447 -29.27 19.72 4.64
CA ALA A 447 -28.55 18.48 4.83
C ALA A 447 -27.14 18.58 4.21
N LEU A 448 -26.12 18.29 5.00
CA LEU A 448 -24.71 18.36 4.62
C LEU A 448 -24.12 16.95 4.67
N ASN A 449 -23.63 16.49 3.52
CA ASN A 449 -22.83 15.27 3.42
C ASN A 449 -21.48 15.44 4.12
N VAL A 450 -21.15 14.51 5.02
CA VAL A 450 -19.85 14.48 5.72
C VAL A 450 -19.13 13.16 5.46
N THR A 451 -17.81 13.22 5.35
CA THR A 451 -16.99 12.06 5.06
C THR A 451 -16.55 11.34 6.33
N PHE A 452 -16.04 10.11 6.18
CA PHE A 452 -15.36 9.39 7.26
C PHE A 452 -14.22 10.20 7.88
N PHE A 453 -13.44 10.92 7.06
CA PHE A 453 -12.32 11.73 7.53
C PHE A 453 -12.80 12.90 8.41
N ASP A 454 -13.87 13.59 7.98
CA ASP A 454 -14.48 14.68 8.76
C ASP A 454 -14.86 14.21 10.17
N LEU A 455 -15.52 13.06 10.29
CA LEU A 455 -15.98 12.55 11.59
C LEU A 455 -14.87 11.94 12.44
N MET A 456 -13.78 11.49 11.82
CA MET A 456 -12.57 11.07 12.53
C MET A 456 -11.77 12.25 13.08
N ASN A 457 -11.94 13.45 12.54
CA ASN A 457 -11.33 14.67 13.07
C ASN A 457 -12.09 15.16 14.32
N PRO A 458 -11.47 15.16 15.52
CA PRO A 458 -12.13 15.62 16.75
C PRO A 458 -12.49 17.11 16.74
N GLU A 459 -11.90 17.90 15.86
CA GLU A 459 -12.17 19.35 15.75
C GLU A 459 -13.39 19.66 14.88
N PHE A 460 -13.90 18.69 14.12
CA PHE A 460 -14.96 18.93 13.13
C PHE A 460 -16.22 19.56 13.74
N ALA A 461 -16.68 19.09 14.90
CA ALA A 461 -17.84 19.68 15.57
C ALA A 461 -17.62 21.16 15.96
N PHE A 462 -16.39 21.55 16.30
CA PHE A 462 -16.02 22.94 16.56
C PHE A 462 -15.94 23.77 15.28
N GLU A 463 -15.52 23.18 14.16
CA GLU A 463 -15.53 23.85 12.85
C GLU A 463 -16.97 24.16 12.40
N VAL A 464 -17.88 23.19 12.53
CA VAL A 464 -19.31 23.41 12.25
C VAL A 464 -19.86 24.49 13.18
N GLN A 465 -19.50 24.47 14.47
CA GLN A 465 -19.91 25.50 15.43
C GLN A 465 -19.43 26.90 15.04
N SER A 466 -18.21 27.04 14.53
CA SER A 466 -17.71 28.32 14.02
C SER A 466 -18.52 28.77 12.81
N ALA A 467 -18.73 27.88 11.83
CA ALA A 467 -19.48 28.20 10.62
C ALA A 467 -20.93 28.62 10.92
N VAL A 468 -21.57 27.94 11.88
CA VAL A 468 -22.91 28.29 12.38
C VAL A 468 -22.90 29.67 13.05
N ALA A 469 -21.93 29.94 13.92
CA ALA A 469 -21.82 31.23 14.60
C ALA A 469 -21.58 32.40 13.64
N ASP A 470 -20.71 32.20 12.63
CA ASP A 470 -20.36 33.23 11.64
C ASP A 470 -21.52 33.61 10.72
N THR A 471 -22.45 32.69 10.49
CA THR A 471 -23.57 32.87 9.55
C THR A 471 -24.91 33.09 10.24
N GLY A 472 -24.99 32.83 11.56
CA GLY A 472 -26.25 32.83 12.30
C GLY A 472 -27.18 31.68 11.91
N PHE A 473 -26.65 30.60 11.34
CA PHE A 473 -27.42 29.41 11.02
C PHE A 473 -28.00 28.78 12.31
N ASP A 474 -29.13 28.10 12.19
CA ASP A 474 -29.80 27.47 13.33
C ASP A 474 -29.44 25.98 13.36
N TRP A 475 -28.76 25.53 14.41
CA TRP A 475 -28.36 24.13 14.60
C TRP A 475 -29.52 23.14 14.41
N SER A 476 -30.73 23.50 14.86
CA SER A 476 -31.91 22.63 14.76
C SER A 476 -32.37 22.37 13.32
N ARG A 477 -31.82 23.12 12.36
CA ARG A 477 -32.07 23.00 10.93
C ARG A 477 -30.97 22.27 10.18
N LEU A 478 -29.86 21.94 10.85
CA LEU A 478 -28.76 21.19 10.24
C LEU A 478 -29.07 19.70 10.30
N THR A 479 -28.94 19.03 9.16
CA THR A 479 -28.90 17.57 9.07
C THR A 479 -27.53 17.16 8.59
N ILE A 480 -26.89 16.22 9.29
CA ILE A 480 -25.60 15.65 8.93
C ILE A 480 -25.86 14.31 8.25
N GLU A 481 -25.45 14.19 6.99
CA GLU A 481 -25.62 12.97 6.19
C GLU A 481 -24.35 12.13 6.24
N VAL A 482 -24.51 10.87 6.63
CA VAL A 482 -23.42 9.89 6.75
C VAL A 482 -23.77 8.62 6.02
N THR A 483 -22.83 8.07 5.26
CA THR A 483 -23.04 6.80 4.57
C THR A 483 -23.05 5.62 5.55
N GLU A 484 -23.74 4.53 5.17
CA GLU A 484 -23.73 3.28 5.95
C GLU A 484 -22.30 2.81 6.26
N GLN A 485 -21.39 2.89 5.28
CA GLN A 485 -20.01 2.45 5.44
C GLN A 485 -19.25 3.27 6.50
N THR A 486 -19.55 4.57 6.63
CA THR A 486 -18.92 5.44 7.63
C THR A 486 -19.32 5.03 9.05
N MET A 487 -20.51 4.48 9.22
CA MET A 487 -21.05 4.03 10.51
C MET A 487 -20.55 2.63 10.93
N LEU A 488 -19.84 1.92 10.05
CA LEU A 488 -19.26 0.61 10.35
C LEU A 488 -17.99 0.78 11.20
N GLY A 489 -18.13 0.66 12.51
CA GLY A 489 -17.02 0.77 13.44
C GLY A 489 -17.44 0.50 14.88
N GLU A 490 -16.50 0.73 15.80
CA GLU A 490 -16.78 0.63 17.23
C GLU A 490 -17.72 1.77 17.67
N GLN A 491 -18.81 1.45 18.37
CA GLN A 491 -19.78 2.45 18.85
C GLN A 491 -19.18 3.45 19.85
N SER A 492 -18.11 3.07 20.56
CA SER A 492 -17.30 3.97 21.41
C SER A 492 -16.22 4.75 20.65
N GLY A 493 -16.13 4.55 19.33
CA GLY A 493 -15.13 5.16 18.47
C GLY A 493 -15.36 6.65 18.23
N GLN A 494 -14.37 7.28 17.58
CA GLN A 494 -14.36 8.73 17.35
C GLN A 494 -15.58 9.22 16.55
N ILE A 495 -16.02 8.47 15.53
CA ILE A 495 -17.15 8.86 14.66
C ILE A 495 -18.43 9.06 15.48
N PHE A 496 -18.77 8.10 16.33
CA PHE A 496 -19.95 8.18 17.18
C PHE A 496 -19.85 9.35 18.17
N ARG A 497 -18.67 9.60 18.75
CA ARG A 497 -18.45 10.77 19.61
C ARG A 497 -18.68 12.08 18.88
N SER A 498 -18.16 12.22 17.65
CA SER A 498 -18.36 13.40 16.82
C SER A 498 -19.84 13.62 16.48
N LEU A 499 -20.56 12.55 16.13
CA LEU A 499 -21.99 12.62 15.85
C LEU A 499 -22.82 12.99 17.08
N ASP A 500 -22.53 12.39 18.24
CA ASP A 500 -23.18 12.74 19.50
C ASP A 500 -22.92 14.21 19.88
N GLU A 501 -21.72 14.72 19.61
CA GLU A 501 -21.39 16.14 19.82
C GLU A 501 -22.19 17.09 18.91
N LEU A 502 -22.39 16.72 17.65
CA LEU A 502 -23.19 17.49 16.69
C LEU A 502 -24.67 17.46 17.09
N ARG A 503 -25.18 16.30 17.52
CA ARG A 503 -26.56 16.14 18.02
C ARG A 503 -26.81 16.91 19.31
N ALA A 504 -25.86 16.89 20.24
CA ALA A 504 -25.94 17.67 21.48
C ALA A 504 -26.05 19.18 21.25
N ARG A 505 -25.56 19.67 20.10
CA ARG A 505 -25.69 21.07 19.68
C ARG A 505 -27.00 21.37 18.93
N GLY A 506 -27.73 20.34 18.53
CA GLY A 506 -29.06 20.45 17.92
C GLY A 506 -29.18 19.91 16.50
N ALA A 507 -28.10 19.44 15.87
CA ALA A 507 -28.18 18.85 14.54
C ALA A 507 -28.92 17.50 14.56
N SER A 508 -29.59 17.17 13.46
CA SER A 508 -30.08 15.81 13.19
C SER A 508 -29.03 15.02 12.41
N VAL A 509 -29.06 13.70 12.51
CA VAL A 509 -28.20 12.81 11.71
C VAL A 509 -29.06 11.95 10.79
N ALA A 510 -28.71 11.91 9.51
CA ALA A 510 -29.35 11.10 8.50
C ALA A 510 -28.39 10.03 7.99
N LEU A 511 -28.85 8.78 7.92
CA LEU A 511 -28.13 7.68 7.32
C LEU A 511 -28.40 7.67 5.81
N ASP A 512 -27.35 7.86 5.01
CA ASP A 512 -27.39 7.96 3.56
C ASP A 512 -27.08 6.63 2.86
N ASP A 513 -27.51 6.49 1.60
CA ASP A 513 -27.33 5.31 0.74
C ASP A 513 -27.79 3.98 1.36
N PHE A 514 -28.86 4.01 2.18
CA PHE A 514 -29.28 2.83 2.93
C PHE A 514 -29.75 1.70 2.02
N GLY A 515 -29.15 0.52 2.21
CA GLY A 515 -29.48 -0.72 1.48
C GLY A 515 -28.55 -1.07 0.32
N THR A 516 -27.48 -0.28 0.11
CA THR A 516 -26.41 -0.58 -0.86
C THR A 516 -25.26 -1.41 -0.26
N GLY A 517 -25.23 -1.60 1.06
CA GLY A 517 -24.13 -2.20 1.83
C GLY A 517 -24.46 -3.45 2.66
N TYR A 518 -23.47 -3.92 3.44
CA TYR A 518 -23.46 -5.24 4.12
C TYR A 518 -23.94 -5.24 5.59
N GLY A 519 -24.24 -4.08 6.21
CA GLY A 519 -24.46 -3.96 7.66
C GLY A 519 -25.90 -3.66 8.10
N GLY A 520 -26.80 -3.39 7.16
CA GLY A 520 -27.94 -2.48 7.32
C GLY A 520 -29.14 -2.88 8.15
N LEU A 521 -29.12 -3.79 9.13
CA LEU A 521 -30.32 -4.00 9.99
C LEU A 521 -30.01 -4.18 11.46
N ARG A 522 -28.91 -4.88 11.77
CA ARG A 522 -28.55 -5.21 13.16
C ARG A 522 -28.18 -3.97 13.99
N HIS A 523 -27.60 -2.96 13.34
CA HIS A 523 -27.01 -1.81 14.02
C HIS A 523 -27.94 -0.60 14.11
N LEU A 524 -28.98 -0.56 13.27
CA LEU A 524 -29.92 0.54 13.11
C LEU A 524 -30.55 0.98 14.43
N ALA A 525 -30.96 0.04 15.27
CA ALA A 525 -31.57 0.31 16.57
C ALA A 525 -30.65 1.01 17.59
N HIS A 526 -29.33 1.04 17.34
CA HIS A 526 -28.33 1.58 18.27
C HIS A 526 -27.56 2.77 17.70
N TRP A 527 -27.74 3.09 16.42
CA TRP A 527 -27.04 4.22 15.82
C TRP A 527 -27.71 5.54 16.20
N PRO A 528 -26.92 6.62 16.41
CA PRO A 528 -27.42 7.93 16.77
C PRO A 528 -27.99 8.65 15.53
N ILE A 529 -28.99 8.06 14.89
CA ILE A 529 -29.61 8.56 13.66
C ILE A 529 -31.06 8.95 13.89
N ASP A 530 -31.51 9.96 13.15
CA ASP A 530 -32.86 10.54 13.23
C ASP A 530 -33.63 10.32 11.91
N LEU A 531 -32.91 10.25 10.78
CA LEU A 531 -33.47 10.02 9.45
C LEU A 531 -32.71 8.92 8.70
N ILE A 532 -33.38 8.30 7.74
CA ILE A 532 -32.81 7.30 6.82
C ILE A 532 -33.19 7.69 5.39
N LYS A 533 -32.19 7.80 4.53
CA LYS A 533 -32.35 8.05 3.09
C LYS A 533 -32.26 6.72 2.36
N ILE A 534 -33.32 6.40 1.63
CA ILE A 534 -33.43 5.17 0.84
C ILE A 534 -32.90 5.46 -0.55
N ASP A 535 -31.86 4.72 -0.93
CA ASP A 535 -31.18 4.87 -2.21
C ASP A 535 -32.14 4.69 -3.41
N LYS A 536 -31.83 5.41 -4.48
CA LYS A 536 -32.59 5.41 -5.73
C LYS A 536 -32.84 4.00 -6.30
N TYR A 537 -31.92 3.05 -6.09
CA TYR A 537 -32.08 1.68 -6.55
C TYR A 537 -33.41 1.04 -6.10
N PHE A 538 -33.87 1.32 -4.88
CA PHE A 538 -35.15 0.79 -4.39
C PHE A 538 -36.35 1.51 -5.00
N VAL A 539 -36.20 2.79 -5.35
CA VAL A 539 -37.26 3.66 -5.88
C VAL A 539 -37.48 3.41 -7.38
N ASP A 540 -36.41 3.16 -8.14
CA ASP A 540 -36.48 2.85 -9.58
C ASP A 540 -37.28 1.55 -9.85
N ASN A 541 -37.15 0.56 -8.97
CA ASN A 541 -37.77 -0.77 -9.14
C ASN A 541 -39.23 -0.86 -8.64
N LEU A 542 -39.82 0.24 -8.15
CA LEU A 542 -41.18 0.23 -7.58
C LEU A 542 -42.29 -0.16 -8.56
N THR A 543 -42.06 0.00 -9.87
CA THR A 543 -43.08 -0.21 -10.90
C THR A 543 -42.95 -1.55 -11.62
N THR A 544 -41.86 -2.29 -11.42
CA THR A 544 -41.49 -3.46 -12.23
C THR A 544 -41.62 -4.80 -11.48
N GLY A 545 -41.73 -4.81 -10.15
CA GLY A 545 -41.84 -6.07 -9.39
C GLY A 545 -42.45 -5.97 -7.98
N ASN A 546 -43.33 -6.93 -7.64
CA ASN A 546 -43.96 -7.04 -6.31
C ASN A 546 -42.96 -7.30 -5.16
N ARG A 547 -41.76 -7.83 -5.46
CA ARG A 547 -40.76 -8.16 -4.43
C ARG A 547 -40.04 -6.92 -3.90
N ASP A 548 -39.60 -6.03 -4.79
CA ASP A 548 -38.85 -4.84 -4.41
C ASP A 548 -39.75 -3.86 -3.63
N LEU A 549 -41.03 -3.78 -4.01
CA LEU A 549 -42.05 -3.07 -3.23
C LEU A 549 -42.20 -3.66 -1.81
N ALA A 550 -42.29 -4.98 -1.66
CA ALA A 550 -42.43 -5.61 -0.34
C ALA A 550 -41.20 -5.40 0.56
N VAL A 551 -39.99 -5.36 -0.04
CA VAL A 551 -38.76 -5.03 0.67
C VAL A 551 -38.79 -3.58 1.14
N LEU A 552 -39.15 -2.64 0.25
CA LEU A 552 -39.26 -1.23 0.59
C LEU A 552 -40.30 -0.98 1.68
N GLU A 553 -41.49 -1.58 1.58
CA GLU A 553 -42.53 -1.54 2.61
C GLU A 553 -42.01 -2.01 3.97
N SER A 554 -41.24 -3.09 3.99
CA SER A 554 -40.65 -3.64 5.21
C SER A 554 -39.62 -2.68 5.83
N ILE A 555 -38.77 -2.08 4.99
CA ILE A 555 -37.78 -1.07 5.42
C ILE A 555 -38.49 0.14 6.02
N VAL A 556 -39.43 0.74 5.28
CA VAL A 556 -40.18 1.92 5.73
C VAL A 556 -40.93 1.64 7.04
N ALA A 557 -41.59 0.49 7.14
CA ALA A 557 -42.30 0.10 8.36
C ALA A 557 -41.35 -0.08 9.56
N MET A 558 -40.17 -0.67 9.35
CA MET A 558 -39.16 -0.83 10.39
C MET A 558 -38.61 0.53 10.84
N CYS A 559 -38.22 1.40 9.91
CA CYS A 559 -37.71 2.74 10.23
C CYS A 559 -38.71 3.51 11.09
N ARG A 560 -40.00 3.47 10.71
CA ARG A 560 -41.10 4.07 11.48
C ARG A 560 -41.21 3.47 12.88
N ASN A 561 -41.11 2.15 13.02
CA ASN A 561 -41.20 1.48 14.33
C ASN A 561 -40.02 1.83 15.26
N LEU A 562 -38.86 2.17 14.69
CA LEU A 562 -37.69 2.67 15.42
C LEU A 562 -37.75 4.19 15.68
N GLY A 563 -38.75 4.88 15.14
CA GLY A 563 -38.92 6.33 15.30
C GLY A 563 -38.07 7.17 14.35
N HIS A 564 -37.52 6.58 13.28
CA HIS A 564 -36.75 7.29 12.27
C HIS A 564 -37.65 7.79 11.13
N ALA A 565 -37.44 9.03 10.70
CA ALA A 565 -38.06 9.54 9.49
C ALA A 565 -37.37 8.94 8.25
N VAL A 566 -38.10 8.90 7.12
CA VAL A 566 -37.61 8.27 5.89
C VAL A 566 -37.69 9.26 4.74
N ILE A 567 -36.59 9.39 4.00
CA ILE A 567 -36.48 10.14 2.75
C ILE A 567 -36.27 9.13 1.62
N ALA A 568 -37.11 9.15 0.58
CA ALA A 568 -36.89 8.34 -0.62
C ALA A 568 -36.21 9.17 -1.72
N GLU A 569 -35.11 8.67 -2.26
CA GLU A 569 -34.32 9.38 -3.26
C GLU A 569 -34.59 8.96 -4.70
N GLY A 570 -34.22 9.83 -5.64
CA GLY A 570 -34.30 9.52 -7.06
C GLY A 570 -35.72 9.39 -7.60
N ILE A 571 -36.70 10.07 -6.99
CA ILE A 571 -38.08 10.09 -7.47
C ILE A 571 -38.15 10.84 -8.81
N GLU A 572 -38.61 10.16 -9.86
CA GLU A 572 -38.72 10.70 -11.22
C GLU A 572 -40.15 10.73 -11.74
N THR A 573 -41.10 10.03 -11.12
CA THR A 573 -42.47 9.88 -11.60
C THR A 573 -43.53 10.06 -10.50
N ALA A 574 -44.70 10.59 -10.86
CA ALA A 574 -45.84 10.71 -9.94
C ALA A 574 -46.36 9.35 -9.42
N GLN A 575 -46.16 8.28 -10.20
CA GLN A 575 -46.50 6.92 -9.77
C GLN A 575 -45.63 6.47 -8.59
N GLN A 576 -44.32 6.75 -8.61
CA GLN A 576 -43.43 6.47 -7.49
C GLN A 576 -43.88 7.23 -6.23
N VAL A 577 -44.25 8.51 -6.37
CA VAL A 577 -44.80 9.31 -5.25
C VAL A 577 -46.04 8.65 -4.65
N THR A 578 -46.98 8.22 -5.49
CA THR A 578 -48.21 7.56 -5.03
C THR A 578 -47.91 6.31 -4.22
N VAL A 579 -47.00 5.46 -4.70
CA VAL A 579 -46.57 4.25 -3.99
C VAL A 579 -45.90 4.59 -2.67
N LEU A 580 -44.92 5.51 -2.67
CA LEU A 580 -44.17 5.93 -1.49
C LEU A 580 -45.08 6.52 -0.40
N ARG A 581 -46.11 7.29 -0.80
CA ARG A 581 -47.14 7.80 0.13
C ARG A 581 -47.96 6.68 0.76
N ASN A 582 -48.38 5.70 -0.03
CA ASN A 582 -49.21 4.59 0.45
C ASN A 582 -48.48 3.72 1.49
N ILE A 583 -47.16 3.56 1.34
CA ILE A 583 -46.35 2.78 2.28
C ILE A 583 -45.91 3.60 3.50
N GLY A 584 -46.24 4.90 3.54
CA GLY A 584 -45.97 5.80 4.67
C GLY A 584 -44.57 6.40 4.68
N CYS A 585 -43.95 6.59 3.51
CA CYS A 585 -42.73 7.38 3.39
C CYS A 585 -43.01 8.86 3.68
N HIS A 586 -42.16 9.50 4.50
CA HIS A 586 -42.39 10.85 5.00
C HIS A 586 -41.98 11.90 3.97
N TYR A 587 -40.76 11.77 3.47
CA TYR A 587 -40.14 12.74 2.59
C TYR A 587 -39.68 12.09 1.28
N GLY A 588 -39.51 12.91 0.26
CA GLY A 588 -38.99 12.48 -1.03
C GLY A 588 -38.12 13.54 -1.68
N GLN A 589 -37.18 13.06 -2.49
CA GLN A 589 -36.24 13.87 -3.25
C GLN A 589 -36.03 13.24 -4.63
N GLY A 590 -35.89 14.07 -5.66
CA GLY A 590 -35.66 13.59 -7.02
C GLY A 590 -36.03 14.60 -8.09
N TYR A 591 -35.76 14.23 -9.34
CA TYR A 591 -35.93 15.12 -10.50
C TYR A 591 -37.39 15.35 -10.90
N LEU A 592 -38.33 14.59 -10.34
CA LEU A 592 -39.76 14.92 -10.44
C LEU A 592 -40.05 16.31 -9.84
N PHE A 593 -39.38 16.64 -8.73
CA PHE A 593 -39.59 17.89 -8.01
C PHE A 593 -38.75 19.00 -8.64
N ASP A 594 -37.43 18.88 -8.54
CA ASP A 594 -36.49 19.83 -9.13
C ASP A 594 -35.08 19.21 -9.23
N GLN A 595 -34.31 19.68 -10.20
CA GLN A 595 -32.87 19.44 -10.24
C GLN A 595 -32.14 20.29 -9.18
N PRO A 596 -30.91 19.91 -8.77
CA PRO A 596 -30.13 20.69 -7.81
C PRO A 596 -29.94 22.15 -8.23
N LEU A 597 -30.51 23.06 -7.46
CA LEU A 597 -30.55 24.49 -7.72
C LEU A 597 -29.21 25.14 -7.39
N ALA A 598 -28.72 26.05 -8.24
CA ALA A 598 -27.57 26.89 -7.88
C ALA A 598 -27.95 27.85 -6.73
N GLY A 599 -26.95 28.32 -5.97
CA GLY A 599 -27.19 29.22 -4.83
C GLY A 599 -27.95 30.50 -5.18
N GLU A 600 -27.79 31.04 -6.39
CA GLU A 600 -28.54 32.23 -6.84
C GLU A 600 -30.02 31.93 -7.08
N ALA A 601 -30.35 30.69 -7.49
CA ALA A 601 -31.73 30.26 -7.73
C ALA A 601 -32.46 29.90 -6.42
N LEU A 602 -31.73 29.79 -5.31
CA LEU A 602 -32.29 29.42 -4.00
C LEU A 602 -33.32 30.44 -3.50
N ALA A 603 -33.19 31.73 -3.87
CA ALA A 603 -34.16 32.76 -3.50
C ALA A 603 -35.55 32.59 -4.15
N SER A 604 -35.62 31.84 -5.25
CA SER A 604 -36.86 31.60 -6.02
C SER A 604 -37.28 30.14 -6.01
N TYR A 605 -36.84 29.36 -5.01
CA TYR A 605 -37.22 27.96 -4.89
C TYR A 605 -38.74 27.79 -4.79
N ARG A 606 -39.22 26.64 -5.28
CA ARG A 606 -40.63 26.30 -5.17
C ARG A 606 -40.94 25.82 -3.75
N THR A 607 -41.87 26.49 -3.09
CA THR A 607 -42.28 26.17 -1.70
C THR A 607 -43.21 24.97 -1.62
N ARG A 608 -43.92 24.64 -2.71
CA ARG A 608 -44.83 23.50 -2.78
C ARG A 608 -44.86 22.87 -4.18
N TYR A 609 -44.74 21.56 -4.25
CA TYR A 609 -44.75 20.76 -5.47
C TYR A 609 -46.09 20.07 -5.66
N ASP A 610 -46.44 19.83 -6.92
CA ASP A 610 -47.56 18.98 -7.28
C ASP A 610 -47.13 17.51 -7.16
N LEU A 611 -47.93 16.71 -6.47
CA LEU A 611 -47.61 15.30 -6.19
C LEU A 611 -48.26 14.33 -7.20
N GLY A 612 -49.00 14.85 -8.19
CA GLY A 612 -49.66 14.07 -9.23
C GLY A 612 -51.17 13.99 -9.10
#